data_AF-A0A7S0RZU2-F1
#
_entry.id   AF-A0A7S0RZU2-F1
#
_cell.length_a   1.000
_cell.length_b   1.000
_cell.length_c   1.000
_cell.angle_alpha   90.00
_cell.angle_beta   90.00
_cell.angle_gamma   90.00
#
_symmetry.space_group_name_H-M   'P 1'
#
loop_
_entity.id
_entity.type
_entity.pdbx_description
1 polymer ?
#
loop_
_entity_poly.entity_id
_entity_poly.type
_entity_poly.pdbx_seq_one_letter_code
_entity_poly.pdbx_strand_id
1 'polypeptide(L)'
;GLVVLDTRSERTQDAILSPASWAMVHKQVASLPPSVRHVVVLASVPVMYPQVPVVESAAKYLSDTGGSAVAAMLQKSGLISQIYGRFGTVDIMDDLLDHWTSPHHSGEKLAMVRLMQSVAAARGLRVTFLCGDAHLATVGAFRTRRGSVSGA
;
A
#
# COMPACT_ATOMS: atom_id res chain seq x y z
N GLY A 1 -11.15 -2.94 19.03
CA GLY A 1 -9.71 -3.14 19.26
C GLY A 1 -8.95 -2.21 18.35
N LEU A 2 -7.84 -1.67 18.83
CA LEU A 2 -6.92 -0.85 18.03
C LEU A 2 -5.62 -1.63 17.85
N VAL A 3 -5.16 -1.77 16.61
CA VAL A 3 -3.88 -2.36 16.24
C VAL A 3 -3.09 -1.25 15.56
N VAL A 4 -1.93 -0.89 16.10
CA VAL A 4 -1.07 0.15 15.54
C VAL A 4 0.17 -0.53 14.97
N LEU A 5 0.43 -0.27 13.69
CA LEU A 5 1.60 -0.78 12.99
C LEU A 5 2.69 0.29 13.00
N ASP A 6 3.90 -0.07 13.41
CA ASP A 6 5.07 0.76 13.15
C ASP A 6 5.58 0.46 11.73
N THR A 7 5.06 1.22 10.76
CA THR A 7 5.40 1.08 9.34
C THR A 7 6.56 1.97 8.91
N ARG A 8 7.26 2.63 9.85
CA ARG A 8 8.37 3.54 9.56
C ARG A 8 9.70 2.99 10.06
N SER A 9 9.77 2.54 11.31
CA SER A 9 11.04 2.12 11.91
C SER A 9 11.55 0.79 11.35
N GLU A 10 10.65 -0.10 10.93
CA GLU A 10 10.99 -1.43 10.42
C GLU A 10 11.08 -1.52 8.90
N ARG A 11 10.70 -0.45 8.19
CA ARG A 11 10.56 -0.48 6.74
C ARG A 11 11.93 -0.60 6.05
N THR A 12 11.96 -1.47 5.08
CA THR A 12 13.05 -1.73 4.15
C THR A 12 12.51 -1.74 2.73
N GLN A 13 13.41 -1.77 1.73
CA GLN A 13 13.02 -1.83 0.33
C GLN A 13 12.17 -3.07 -0.03
N ASP A 14 12.28 -4.17 0.72
CA ASP A 14 11.58 -5.43 0.43
C ASP A 14 10.45 -5.75 1.41
N ALA A 15 10.39 -5.10 2.59
CA ALA A 15 9.39 -5.37 3.61
C ALA A 15 9.07 -4.14 4.48
N ILE A 16 7.81 -3.95 4.84
CA ILE A 16 7.32 -2.85 5.69
C ILE A 16 7.39 -3.23 7.17
N LEU A 17 6.97 -4.45 7.53
CA LEU A 17 7.11 -4.98 8.89
C LEU A 17 8.00 -6.22 8.89
N SER A 18 8.76 -6.39 9.97
CA SER A 18 9.52 -7.62 10.17
C SER A 18 8.59 -8.83 10.38
N PRO A 19 9.07 -10.06 10.10
CA PRO A 19 8.33 -11.28 10.41
C PRO A 19 7.93 -11.39 11.89
N ALA A 20 8.76 -10.86 12.80
CA ALA A 20 8.47 -10.84 14.23
C ALA A 20 7.26 -9.92 14.54
N SER A 21 7.23 -8.73 13.96
CA SER A 21 6.10 -7.79 14.13
C SER A 21 4.81 -8.34 13.51
N TRP A 22 4.88 -9.04 12.38
CA TRP A 22 3.73 -9.76 11.83
C TRP A 22 3.20 -10.85 12.76
N ALA A 23 4.09 -11.64 13.36
CA ALA A 23 3.71 -12.67 14.32
C ALA A 23 3.05 -12.05 15.57
N MET A 24 3.54 -10.88 16.02
CA MET A 24 2.91 -10.13 17.10
C MET A 24 1.52 -9.63 16.73
N VAL A 25 1.34 -9.03 15.54
CA VAL A 25 0.03 -8.58 15.05
C VAL A 25 -0.96 -9.75 15.01
N HIS A 26 -0.54 -10.90 14.45
CA HIS A 26 -1.36 -12.10 14.39
C HIS A 26 -1.80 -12.55 15.78
N LYS A 27 -0.85 -12.65 16.73
CA LYS A 27 -1.12 -13.04 18.11
C LYS A 27 -2.09 -12.08 18.79
N GLN A 28 -1.87 -10.78 18.69
CA GLN A 28 -2.70 -9.75 19.34
C GLN A 28 -4.12 -9.75 18.80
N VAL A 29 -4.29 -9.85 17.48
CA VAL A 29 -5.61 -9.89 16.85
C VAL A 29 -6.36 -11.18 17.21
N ALA A 30 -5.66 -12.30 17.27
CA ALA A 30 -6.24 -13.58 17.71
C ALA A 30 -6.67 -13.54 19.19
N SER A 31 -5.90 -12.88 20.06
CA SER A 31 -6.17 -12.81 21.50
C SER A 31 -7.17 -11.72 21.92
N LEU A 32 -7.76 -10.96 20.99
CA LEU A 32 -8.75 -9.93 21.35
C LEU A 32 -9.94 -10.55 22.12
N PRO A 33 -10.52 -9.88 23.12
CA PRO A 33 -11.69 -10.39 23.83
C PRO A 33 -12.89 -10.64 22.91
N PRO A 34 -13.79 -11.61 23.21
CA PRO A 34 -14.99 -11.87 22.43
C PRO A 34 -15.95 -10.68 22.31
N SER A 35 -15.88 -9.73 23.25
CA SER A 35 -16.69 -8.49 23.23
C SER A 35 -16.29 -7.51 22.12
N VAL A 36 -15.08 -7.66 21.55
CA VAL A 36 -14.63 -6.82 20.44
C VAL A 36 -15.34 -7.22 19.16
N ARG A 37 -16.04 -6.28 18.52
CA ARG A 37 -16.75 -6.47 17.24
C ARG A 37 -16.12 -5.75 16.06
N HIS A 38 -15.15 -4.86 16.32
CA HIS A 38 -14.51 -4.03 15.31
C HIS A 38 -13.04 -3.82 15.67
N VAL A 39 -12.16 -4.04 14.69
CA VAL A 39 -10.73 -3.76 14.75
C VAL A 39 -10.40 -2.61 13.80
N VAL A 40 -9.70 -1.61 14.33
CA VAL A 40 -9.07 -0.55 13.54
C VAL A 40 -7.58 -0.86 13.44
N VAL A 41 -7.07 -0.97 12.22
CA VAL A 41 -5.65 -1.13 11.92
C VAL A 41 -5.12 0.21 11.48
N LEU A 42 -4.23 0.80 12.27
CA LEU A 42 -3.60 2.09 12.00
C LEU A 42 -2.23 1.86 11.34
N ALA A 43 -2.03 2.42 10.15
CA ALA A 43 -0.76 2.42 9.43
C ALA A 43 -0.32 3.87 9.16
N SER A 44 0.99 4.17 9.17
CA SER A 44 1.46 5.54 8.96
C SER A 44 1.35 5.99 7.50
N VAL A 45 1.47 5.05 6.55
CA VAL A 45 1.40 5.28 5.10
C VAL A 45 0.14 4.65 4.48
N PRO A 46 -0.37 5.16 3.33
CA PRO A 46 -1.62 4.70 2.75
C PRO A 46 -1.59 3.22 2.35
N VAL A 47 -2.42 2.40 2.99
CA VAL A 47 -2.58 0.97 2.61
C VAL A 47 -3.25 0.83 1.24
N MET A 48 -4.06 1.82 0.85
CA MET A 48 -4.66 1.91 -0.49
C MET A 48 -4.36 3.30 -1.05
N TYR A 49 -3.69 3.33 -2.20
CA TYR A 49 -3.37 4.55 -2.93
C TYR A 49 -3.59 4.32 -4.44
N PRO A 50 -4.02 5.34 -5.21
CA PRO A 50 -4.11 5.22 -6.66
C PRO A 50 -2.72 4.95 -7.23
N GLN A 51 -2.57 3.89 -8.03
CA GLN A 51 -1.39 3.79 -8.88
C GLN A 51 -1.48 4.90 -9.93
N VAL A 52 -0.34 5.46 -10.32
CA VAL A 52 -0.24 6.48 -11.38
C VAL A 52 0.44 5.81 -12.59
N PRO A 53 -0.30 5.05 -13.43
CA PRO A 53 0.28 4.25 -14.51
C PRO A 53 1.17 5.04 -15.46
N VAL A 54 0.90 6.34 -15.61
CA VAL A 54 1.65 7.23 -16.50
C VAL A 54 3.11 7.39 -16.06
N VAL A 55 3.38 7.44 -14.75
CA VAL A 55 4.74 7.60 -14.21
C VAL A 55 5.53 6.31 -14.40
N GLU A 56 4.95 5.17 -14.03
CA GLU A 56 5.58 3.84 -14.18
C GLU A 56 5.82 3.51 -15.65
N SER A 57 4.85 3.79 -16.53
CA SER A 57 4.98 3.55 -17.97
C SER A 57 6.03 4.46 -18.61
N ALA A 58 6.11 5.72 -18.19
CA ALA A 58 7.13 6.64 -18.66
C ALA A 58 8.54 6.24 -18.18
N ALA A 59 8.69 5.86 -16.91
CA ALA A 59 9.95 5.39 -16.35
C ALA A 59 10.46 4.12 -17.06
N LYS A 60 9.57 3.14 -17.24
CA LYS A 60 9.86 1.90 -17.98
C LYS A 60 10.22 2.17 -19.44
N TYR A 61 9.49 3.08 -20.09
CA TYR A 61 9.78 3.44 -21.48
C TYR A 61 11.13 4.16 -21.61
N LEU A 62 11.48 5.03 -20.65
CA LEU A 62 12.77 5.73 -20.61
C LEU A 62 13.94 4.77 -20.38
N SER A 63 13.78 3.77 -19.50
CA SER A 63 14.79 2.74 -19.24
C SER A 63 15.00 1.81 -20.44
N ASP A 64 13.94 1.46 -21.15
CA ASP A 64 14.01 0.50 -22.27
C ASP A 64 14.47 1.14 -23.59
N THR A 65 14.32 2.47 -23.76
CA THR A 65 14.52 3.14 -25.07
C THR A 65 15.73 4.09 -25.13
N GLY A 66 16.60 4.14 -24.13
CA GLY A 66 17.77 5.04 -24.18
C GLY A 66 17.40 6.53 -24.10
N GLY A 67 16.32 6.84 -23.36
CA GLY A 67 16.06 8.06 -22.57
C GLY A 67 15.99 9.46 -23.23
N SER A 68 16.83 9.79 -24.21
CA SER A 68 17.11 11.19 -24.55
C SER A 68 15.97 11.88 -25.31
N ALA A 69 15.45 11.25 -26.37
CA ALA A 69 14.48 11.89 -27.27
C ALA A 69 13.08 12.01 -26.64
N VAL A 70 12.65 11.01 -25.88
CA VAL A 70 11.31 10.99 -25.24
C VAL A 70 11.28 11.85 -23.99
N ALA A 71 12.36 11.90 -23.21
CA ALA A 71 12.48 12.90 -22.14
C ALA A 71 12.40 14.33 -22.70
N ALA A 72 13.08 14.62 -23.81
CA ALA A 72 13.03 15.93 -24.46
C ALA A 72 11.63 16.28 -25.00
N MET A 73 10.88 15.31 -25.52
CA MET A 73 9.49 15.52 -26.00
C MET A 73 8.52 15.76 -24.84
N LEU A 74 8.65 15.00 -23.74
CA LEU A 74 7.83 15.18 -22.54
C LEU A 74 8.12 16.49 -21.81
N GLN A 75 9.37 16.95 -21.81
CA GLN A 75 9.74 18.28 -21.31
C GLN A 75 9.06 19.40 -22.11
N LYS A 76 8.96 19.25 -23.44
CA LYS A 76 8.36 20.26 -24.32
C LYS A 76 6.84 20.34 -24.26
N SER A 77 6.16 19.30 -23.77
CA SER A 77 4.69 19.26 -23.73
C SER A 77 4.07 20.01 -22.55
N GLY A 78 4.87 20.51 -21.59
CA GLY A 78 4.37 21.26 -20.42
C GLY A 78 3.56 20.43 -19.41
N LEU A 79 3.12 19.23 -19.77
CA LEU A 79 2.46 18.24 -18.90
C LEU A 79 3.38 17.83 -17.74
N ILE A 80 4.67 17.70 -18.02
CA ILE A 80 5.68 17.45 -16.99
C ILE A 80 5.73 18.60 -15.99
N SER A 81 5.76 19.87 -16.42
CA SER A 81 5.76 21.01 -15.48
C SER A 81 4.54 21.04 -14.55
N GLN A 82 3.35 20.68 -15.05
CA GLN A 82 2.11 20.57 -14.26
C GLN A 82 2.16 19.44 -13.22
N ILE A 83 2.80 18.30 -13.55
CA ILE A 83 3.01 17.19 -12.62
C ILE A 83 4.14 17.53 -11.64
N TYR A 84 5.22 18.15 -12.10
CA TYR A 84 6.40 18.50 -11.31
C TYR A 84 6.09 19.55 -10.23
N GLY A 85 5.31 20.59 -10.55
CA GLY A 85 4.91 21.62 -9.58
C GLY A 85 3.95 21.10 -8.49
N ARG A 86 3.38 19.91 -8.68
CA ARG A 86 2.43 19.29 -7.75
C ARG A 86 3.01 18.08 -7.02
N PHE A 87 4.11 17.49 -7.50
CA PHE A 87 4.63 16.24 -6.95
C PHE A 87 6.16 16.14 -6.72
N GLY A 88 7.07 16.96 -7.27
CA GLY A 88 8.51 16.97 -6.87
C GLY A 88 9.35 15.68 -7.10
N THR A 89 9.97 15.51 -8.27
CA THR A 89 10.36 14.21 -8.86
C THR A 89 11.44 13.33 -8.22
N VAL A 90 12.22 13.80 -7.24
CA VAL A 90 13.31 12.97 -6.68
C VAL A 90 12.85 12.18 -5.46
N ASP A 91 11.98 12.75 -4.63
CA ASP A 91 11.36 12.04 -3.48
C ASP A 91 10.18 11.15 -3.90
N ILE A 92 9.46 11.49 -4.99
CA ILE A 92 8.31 10.68 -5.48
C ILE A 92 8.70 9.23 -5.72
N MET A 93 9.82 9.00 -6.40
CA MET A 93 10.15 7.64 -6.84
C MET A 93 10.49 6.76 -5.63
N ASP A 94 11.17 7.32 -4.64
CA ASP A 94 11.51 6.62 -3.38
C ASP A 94 10.24 6.40 -2.54
N ASP A 95 9.41 7.43 -2.36
CA ASP A 95 8.13 7.35 -1.63
C ASP A 95 7.10 6.41 -2.30
N LEU A 96 7.10 6.34 -3.64
CA LEU A 96 6.28 5.39 -4.40
C LEU A 96 6.81 3.96 -4.34
N LEU A 97 8.12 3.75 -4.14
CA LEU A 97 8.67 2.41 -4.01
C LEU A 97 8.52 1.86 -2.58
N ASP A 98 8.47 2.75 -1.59
CA ASP A 98 8.35 2.45 -0.15
C ASP A 98 6.90 2.28 0.36
N HIS A 99 5.89 2.49 -0.48
CA HIS A 99 4.49 2.43 -0.04
C HIS A 99 3.84 1.04 -0.21
N TRP A 100 2.73 0.78 0.49
CA TRP A 100 2.02 -0.51 0.43
C TRP A 100 1.58 -0.94 -0.98
N THR A 101 1.45 0.00 -1.91
CA THR A 101 1.03 -0.25 -3.30
C THR A 101 2.19 -0.48 -4.27
N SER A 102 3.44 -0.45 -3.80
CA SER A 102 4.60 -0.73 -4.64
C SER A 102 4.63 -2.21 -5.02
N PRO A 103 5.26 -2.58 -6.15
CA PRO A 103 5.46 -3.97 -6.50
C PRO A 103 6.17 -4.77 -5.39
N HIS A 104 7.16 -4.17 -4.73
CA HIS A 104 7.95 -4.79 -3.66
C HIS A 104 7.10 -5.15 -2.43
N HIS A 105 6.13 -4.31 -2.06
CA HIS A 105 5.30 -4.52 -0.87
C HIS A 105 3.93 -5.12 -1.18
N SER A 106 3.57 -5.30 -2.46
CA SER A 106 2.27 -5.82 -2.89
C SER A 106 1.94 -7.19 -2.30
N GLY A 107 2.94 -8.08 -2.17
CA GLY A 107 2.79 -9.39 -1.56
C GLY A 107 2.50 -9.31 -0.05
N GLU A 108 3.25 -8.47 0.67
CA GLU A 108 3.05 -8.24 2.10
C GLU A 108 1.70 -7.59 2.39
N LYS A 109 1.32 -6.58 1.62
CA LYS A 109 -0.02 -5.96 1.67
C LYS A 109 -1.12 -7.01 1.51
N LEU A 110 -0.98 -7.89 0.52
CA LEU A 110 -1.97 -8.95 0.27
C LEU A 110 -2.05 -9.92 1.45
N ALA A 111 -0.92 -10.29 2.04
CA ALA A 111 -0.87 -11.12 3.24
C ALA A 111 -1.58 -10.46 4.43
N MET A 112 -1.31 -9.16 4.68
CA MET A 112 -2.01 -8.37 5.69
C MET A 112 -3.53 -8.40 5.49
N VAL A 113 -4.00 -8.07 4.28
CA VAL A 113 -5.43 -8.00 3.97
C VAL A 113 -6.08 -9.38 4.15
N ARG A 114 -5.43 -10.46 3.68
CA ARG A 114 -5.92 -11.83 3.84
C ARG A 114 -5.98 -12.27 5.30
N LEU A 115 -4.97 -11.92 6.09
CA LEU A 115 -4.98 -12.18 7.53
C LEU A 115 -6.16 -11.47 8.21
N MET A 116 -6.36 -10.18 7.92
CA MET A 116 -7.48 -9.45 8.50
C MET A 116 -8.83 -10.00 8.06
N GLN A 117 -8.95 -10.46 6.81
CA GLN A 117 -10.15 -11.14 6.30
C GLN A 117 -10.39 -12.48 6.99
N SER A 118 -9.36 -13.29 7.24
CA SER A 118 -9.51 -14.59 7.91
C SER A 118 -9.97 -14.43 9.35
N VAL A 119 -9.39 -13.47 10.08
CA VAL A 119 -9.82 -13.13 11.45
C VAL A 119 -11.24 -12.58 11.43
N ALA A 120 -11.55 -11.66 10.50
CA ALA A 120 -12.90 -11.10 10.36
C ALA A 120 -13.95 -12.19 10.13
N ALA A 121 -13.67 -13.16 9.27
CA ALA A 121 -14.54 -14.29 8.98
C ALA A 121 -14.68 -15.24 10.18
N ALA A 122 -13.58 -15.60 10.83
CA ALA A 122 -13.58 -16.53 11.95
C ALA A 122 -14.29 -15.99 13.20
N ARG A 123 -14.26 -14.66 13.40
CA ARG A 123 -14.73 -14.02 14.63
C ARG A 123 -15.93 -13.09 14.44
N GLY A 124 -16.42 -12.92 13.21
CA GLY A 124 -17.48 -11.95 12.90
C GLY A 124 -17.07 -10.51 13.18
N LEU A 125 -15.79 -10.16 12.96
CA LEU A 125 -15.29 -8.80 13.18
C LEU A 125 -15.46 -7.93 11.94
N ARG A 126 -15.67 -6.64 12.16
CA ARG A 126 -15.40 -5.61 11.15
C ARG A 126 -13.94 -5.19 11.23
N VAL A 127 -13.33 -4.91 10.08
CA VAL A 127 -11.97 -4.36 10.00
C VAL A 127 -12.00 -3.05 9.23
N THR A 128 -11.35 -2.03 9.79
CA THR A 128 -11.12 -0.74 9.12
C THR A 128 -9.64 -0.44 9.15
N PHE A 129 -9.09 -0.08 7.99
CA PHE A 129 -7.74 0.49 7.90
C PHE A 129 -7.86 2.01 8.01
N LEU A 130 -7.05 2.61 8.87
CA LEU A 130 -6.90 4.06 8.99
C LEU A 130 -5.44 4.40 8.66
N CYS A 131 -5.24 5.33 7.72
CA CYS A 131 -3.91 5.68 7.21
C CYS A 131 -3.79 7.20 7.03
N GLY A 132 -2.58 7.74 7.13
CA GLY A 132 -2.26 9.16 6.92
C GLY A 132 -1.32 9.39 5.72
N ASP A 133 -0.53 10.46 5.76
CA ASP A 133 0.58 10.80 4.85
C ASP A 133 0.22 11.48 3.52
N ALA A 134 -0.81 11.04 2.79
CA ALA A 134 -1.08 11.50 1.43
C ALA A 134 -1.59 12.96 1.25
N HIS A 135 -1.62 13.78 2.31
CA HIS A 135 -2.15 15.17 2.31
C HIS A 135 -3.55 15.34 1.66
N LEU A 136 -4.32 14.25 1.61
CA LEU A 136 -5.67 14.19 1.03
C LEU A 136 -6.53 13.22 1.84
N ALA A 137 -7.85 13.42 1.78
CA ALA A 137 -8.82 12.52 2.40
C ALA A 137 -9.42 11.59 1.34
N THR A 138 -9.35 10.28 1.58
CA THR A 138 -9.93 9.25 0.70
C THR A 138 -10.58 8.14 1.51
N VAL A 139 -11.59 7.51 0.90
CA VAL A 139 -12.23 6.30 1.41
C VAL A 139 -12.20 5.23 0.33
N GLY A 140 -11.88 3.99 0.71
CA GLY A 140 -11.80 2.85 -0.19
C GLY A 140 -12.19 1.57 0.52
N ALA A 141 -12.48 0.52 -0.25
CA ALA A 141 -12.85 -0.78 0.28
C ALA A 141 -12.16 -1.89 -0.50
N PHE A 142 -11.52 -2.81 0.22
CA PHE A 142 -11.05 -4.07 -0.36
C PHE A 142 -12.26 -4.96 -0.66
N ARG A 143 -12.32 -5.49 -1.88
CA ARG A 143 -13.36 -6.42 -2.32
C ARG A 143 -12.71 -7.71 -2.80
N THR A 144 -13.19 -8.83 -2.28
CA THR A 144 -12.84 -10.15 -2.80
C THR A 144 -13.88 -10.54 -3.84
N ARG A 145 -13.45 -10.97 -5.03
CA ARG A 145 -14.36 -11.46 -6.07
C ARG A 145 -14.98 -12.77 -5.57
N ARG A 146 -16.30 -12.81 -5.42
CA ARG A 146 -17.01 -14.06 -5.11
C ARG A 146 -16.92 -14.97 -6.35
N GLY A 147 -16.28 -16.13 -6.23
CA GLY A 147 -16.25 -17.15 -7.29
C GLY A 147 -14.92 -17.86 -7.57
N SER A 148 -13.79 -17.47 -6.98
CA SER A 148 -12.52 -18.21 -7.10
C SER A 148 -12.13 -18.86 -5.78
N VAL A 149 -12.96 -19.80 -5.31
CA VAL A 149 -12.46 -20.89 -4.48
C VAL A 149 -12.15 -22.02 -5.45
N SER A 150 -10.94 -22.02 -6.02
CA SER A 150 -10.38 -23.28 -6.50
C SER A 150 -9.93 -24.02 -5.26
N GLY A 151 -10.73 -24.99 -4.83
CA GLY A 151 -10.26 -26.00 -3.89
C GLY A 151 -9.11 -26.79 -4.51
N ALA A 152 -8.07 -26.99 -3.71
CA ALA A 152 -7.23 -28.18 -3.66
C ALA A 152 -6.37 -28.04 -2.38
#